data_AF-A0AAD6KEQ4-F1
#
_entry.id   AF-A0AAD6KEQ4-F1
#
_cell.length_a   1.000
_cell.length_b   1.000
_cell.length_c   1.000
_cell.angle_alpha   90.00
_cell.angle_beta   90.00
_cell.angle_gamma   90.00
#
_symmetry.space_group_name_H-M   'P 1'
#
loop_
_entity.id
_entity.type
_entity.pdbx_description
1 polymer ?
#
loop_
_entity_poly.entity_id
_entity_poly.type
_entity_poly.pdbx_seq_one_letter_code
_entity_poly.pdbx_strand_id
1 'polypeptide(L)'
;MSLNNNNNNNLPKSLGQSSSPLANSGMVNSSMGANPHLSQAQGQGQMGAGFQGGQFQLSQAQATVQAHLKAQQAHAHAQAVHASQIQAAHVQLQAQLQAQGISLNQTQNVVIGNLGSSSPSFSTPGNASANRPPQKPMGRPPGVPISSMVSPLKPMDLSSTARRKKQKLQEKQLQDRVAAILPESALYTQLLEFEACADAALARKKVDIQEALKSPPCVQKTLRIYVFNTFANQITIPNKLNAEPPTWTLKVIGRILEDGVDPDQPGAAQKSNPFYPKFSSFFKRVTIQLDQRLYPDNHIIIWEHARSPASHEGFEVKRKGDKELTVNIRLEMNYLPEKFKLSPALMEVLGIEVETRPRIIAAIWHYVKARKLQNPDDPSIFICDAPLQKVFGESKMKFTMVSQRISPHLSPPQPIHLEHKIKLSGNSPAGTVCYDVLVDVPFPIQRELYALLANAEKNKEIDTCDEAICTAIRKIHEHRRRRAFFLGFSQSPVEFVNALIESQSKDLGLVAGETSRNAENEHHSNFFNQPWVEDAVIRYLNRKPAVGSDAPGST
;
A
#
# COMPACT_ATOMS: atom_id res chain seq x y z
N MET A 1 41.54 -30.43 34.89
CA MET A 1 43.00 -30.62 34.93
C MET A 1 43.60 -29.97 33.69
N SER A 2 44.76 -29.32 33.83
CA SER A 2 45.94 -29.31 32.93
C SER A 2 45.92 -30.25 31.70
N LEU A 3 46.55 -30.01 30.54
CA LEU A 3 47.47 -29.00 29.95
C LEU A 3 47.55 -29.31 28.40
N ASN A 4 47.97 -28.47 27.44
CA ASN A 4 48.42 -27.07 27.43
C ASN A 4 48.16 -26.32 26.08
N ASN A 5 48.20 -25.00 26.18
CA ASN A 5 48.50 -23.90 25.24
C ASN A 5 49.56 -24.11 24.13
N ASN A 6 49.40 -23.43 22.97
CA ASN A 6 50.44 -22.50 22.47
C ASN A 6 49.87 -21.36 21.59
N ASN A 7 50.51 -20.19 21.60
CA ASN A 7 50.04 -18.94 20.99
C ASN A 7 51.21 -17.96 20.79
N ASN A 8 51.30 -17.23 19.66
CA ASN A 8 51.84 -15.86 19.71
C ASN A 8 51.56 -14.95 18.50
N ASN A 9 51.52 -13.64 18.78
CA ASN A 9 51.30 -12.54 17.83
C ASN A 9 52.61 -12.03 17.19
N ASN A 10 52.49 -11.15 16.18
CA ASN A 10 53.08 -9.81 16.31
C ASN A 10 52.46 -8.75 15.37
N LEU A 11 52.46 -7.49 15.82
CA LEU A 11 52.10 -6.26 15.09
C LEU A 11 53.31 -5.26 15.21
N PRO A 12 53.20 -3.97 14.86
CA PRO A 12 53.09 -3.43 13.50
C PRO A 12 54.22 -2.40 13.21
N LYS A 13 54.28 -1.82 12.00
CA LYS A 13 55.00 -0.56 11.75
C LYS A 13 54.27 0.34 10.74
N SER A 14 54.43 1.65 10.93
CA SER A 14 53.89 2.73 10.09
C SER A 14 54.97 3.76 9.79
N LEU A 15 54.99 4.32 8.58
CA LEU A 15 55.41 5.70 8.21
C LEU A 15 55.57 5.79 6.68
N GLY A 16 55.41 7.00 6.12
CA GLY A 16 55.68 7.30 4.71
C GLY A 16 54.61 8.17 4.05
N GLN A 17 55.01 9.33 3.52
CA GLN A 17 54.14 10.25 2.77
C GLN A 17 54.58 10.36 1.29
N SER A 18 53.67 10.95 0.49
CA SER A 18 53.95 11.89 -0.61
C SER A 18 54.21 11.41 -2.05
N SER A 19 53.88 12.33 -2.97
CA SER A 19 54.26 12.46 -4.38
C SER A 19 53.83 11.40 -5.41
N SER A 20 53.01 11.84 -6.36
CA SER A 20 53.01 11.36 -7.76
C SER A 20 54.26 11.87 -8.50
N PRO A 21 54.59 11.30 -9.68
CA PRO A 21 54.58 12.17 -10.87
C PRO A 21 54.02 11.51 -12.16
N LEU A 22 53.84 12.34 -13.19
CA LEU A 22 53.46 11.98 -14.56
C LEU A 22 54.61 11.35 -15.36
N ALA A 23 54.29 10.44 -16.30
CA ALA A 23 54.77 10.39 -17.70
C ALA A 23 54.43 9.04 -18.38
N ASN A 24 54.35 8.88 -19.71
CA ASN A 24 53.86 9.73 -20.81
C ASN A 24 53.71 8.85 -22.09
N SER A 25 53.13 9.40 -23.16
CA SER A 25 53.20 8.95 -24.57
C SER A 25 52.30 7.77 -25.02
N GLY A 26 51.57 7.85 -26.14
CA GLY A 26 51.29 9.05 -26.96
C GLY A 26 50.70 8.81 -28.37
N MET A 27 50.15 9.89 -28.95
CA MET A 27 49.77 10.08 -30.38
C MET A 27 48.57 9.24 -30.88
N VAL A 28 47.80 9.61 -31.92
CA VAL A 28 47.96 10.61 -33.02
C VAL A 28 46.77 11.62 -33.06
N ASN A 29 46.86 12.66 -33.89
CA ASN A 29 46.07 13.92 -33.88
C ASN A 29 45.28 14.17 -35.19
N SER A 30 44.13 14.90 -35.13
CA SER A 30 43.49 15.76 -36.18
C SER A 30 42.05 16.17 -35.75
N SER A 31 41.46 17.32 -36.09
CA SER A 31 42.00 18.63 -36.55
C SER A 31 40.95 19.78 -36.47
N MET A 32 41.24 20.82 -35.66
CA MET A 32 41.03 22.28 -35.85
C MET A 32 39.70 22.92 -36.38
N GLY A 33 39.24 24.01 -35.73
CA GLY A 33 38.20 24.94 -36.24
C GLY A 33 37.26 25.52 -35.15
N ALA A 34 37.61 26.50 -34.31
CA ALA A 34 37.98 27.92 -34.54
C ALA A 34 36.78 28.91 -34.53
N ASN A 35 36.60 29.65 -33.43
CA ASN A 35 35.71 30.81 -33.31
C ASN A 35 36.43 32.14 -33.69
N PRO A 36 35.72 33.14 -34.25
CA PRO A 36 36.14 34.54 -34.22
C PRO A 36 35.61 35.30 -32.98
N HIS A 37 36.13 36.51 -32.75
CA HIS A 37 36.02 37.26 -31.48
C HIS A 37 35.17 38.55 -31.58
N LEU A 38 34.78 39.09 -30.42
CA LEU A 38 34.14 40.38 -30.20
C LEU A 38 34.93 41.56 -30.83
N SER A 39 34.24 42.67 -31.12
CA SER A 39 34.85 43.98 -31.43
C SER A 39 34.05 45.12 -30.79
N GLN A 40 34.70 46.25 -30.54
CA GLN A 40 34.26 47.30 -29.62
C GLN A 40 34.38 48.68 -30.30
N ALA A 41 33.43 49.59 -30.04
CA ALA A 41 33.48 50.98 -30.51
C ALA A 41 32.92 51.93 -29.43
N GLN A 42 33.42 53.17 -29.41
CA GLN A 42 33.13 54.16 -28.36
C GLN A 42 32.06 55.17 -28.79
N GLY A 43 31.37 55.77 -27.82
CA GLY A 43 30.22 56.64 -28.07
C GLY A 43 30.54 58.12 -28.28
N GLN A 44 29.49 58.86 -28.64
CA GLN A 44 29.27 60.27 -28.32
C GLN A 44 27.77 60.46 -28.06
N GLY A 45 27.37 61.56 -27.42
CA GLY A 45 25.99 61.82 -27.04
C GLY A 45 25.56 63.27 -27.26
N GLN A 46 24.26 63.48 -27.45
CA GLN A 46 23.61 64.79 -27.48
C GLN A 46 22.17 64.67 -26.98
N MET A 47 21.62 65.77 -26.43
CA MET A 47 20.23 65.83 -25.97
C MET A 47 19.28 66.20 -27.11
N GLY A 48 18.08 65.62 -27.10
CA GLY A 48 16.95 66.04 -27.93
C GLY A 48 15.65 65.44 -27.39
N ALA A 49 14.66 66.30 -27.10
CA ALA A 49 13.35 65.88 -26.61
C ALA A 49 12.34 65.75 -27.76
N GLY A 50 11.48 64.73 -27.72
CA GLY A 50 10.44 64.54 -28.73
C GLY A 50 9.39 63.51 -28.30
N PHE A 51 8.14 63.94 -28.19
CA PHE A 51 6.99 63.06 -27.89
C PHE A 51 6.52 62.35 -29.18
N GLN A 52 6.48 61.01 -29.18
CA GLN A 52 5.58 60.24 -30.05
C GLN A 52 5.45 58.77 -29.57
N GLY A 53 4.43 58.50 -28.74
CA GLY A 53 4.07 57.16 -28.31
C GLY A 53 2.60 56.88 -28.60
N GLY A 54 2.30 55.89 -29.44
CA GLY A 54 0.91 55.53 -29.77
C GLY A 54 0.74 54.35 -30.73
N GLN A 55 1.53 54.26 -31.82
CA GLN A 55 1.30 53.24 -32.86
C GLN A 55 2.02 51.90 -32.64
N PHE A 56 3.08 51.85 -31.83
CA PHE A 56 3.87 50.62 -31.62
C PHE A 56 3.25 49.59 -30.64
N GLN A 57 2.23 49.98 -29.87
CA GLN A 57 1.65 49.11 -28.84
C GLN A 57 0.72 48.02 -29.42
N LEU A 58 -0.01 48.34 -30.50
CA LEU A 58 -1.12 47.52 -31.00
C LEU A 58 -0.63 46.26 -31.74
N SER A 59 0.45 46.38 -32.51
CA SER A 59 1.07 45.27 -33.25
C SER A 59 1.68 44.23 -32.31
N GLN A 60 2.32 44.66 -31.22
CA GLN A 60 2.88 43.74 -30.22
C GLN A 60 1.77 42.95 -29.50
N ALA A 61 0.65 43.60 -29.16
CA ALA A 61 -0.51 42.92 -28.57
C ALA A 61 -1.10 41.84 -29.50
N GLN A 62 -1.28 42.15 -30.80
CA GLN A 62 -1.77 41.17 -31.77
C GLN A 62 -0.82 39.98 -31.95
N ALA A 63 0.50 40.22 -31.99
CA ALA A 63 1.50 39.17 -32.06
C ALA A 63 1.46 38.23 -30.82
N THR A 64 1.33 38.79 -29.62
CA THR A 64 1.19 38.01 -28.38
C THR A 64 -0.08 37.14 -28.37
N VAL A 65 -1.21 37.67 -28.83
CA VAL A 65 -2.47 36.91 -28.92
C VAL A 65 -2.37 35.76 -29.93
N GLN A 66 -1.78 35.97 -31.11
CA GLN A 66 -1.56 34.88 -32.08
C GLN A 66 -0.59 33.82 -31.54
N ALA A 67 0.49 34.21 -30.87
CA ALA A 67 1.41 33.26 -30.24
C ALA A 67 0.71 32.40 -29.17
N HIS A 68 -0.13 33.02 -28.33
CA HIS A 68 -0.87 32.30 -27.28
C HIS A 68 -1.88 31.30 -27.86
N LEU A 69 -2.67 31.71 -28.86
CA LEU A 69 -3.59 30.82 -29.59
C LEU A 69 -2.87 29.61 -30.21
N LYS A 70 -1.69 29.83 -30.80
CA LYS A 70 -0.90 28.77 -31.45
C LYS A 70 -0.29 27.79 -30.43
N ALA A 71 0.16 28.29 -29.27
CA ALA A 71 0.60 27.46 -28.15
C ALA A 71 -0.56 26.65 -27.54
N GLN A 72 -1.74 27.25 -27.42
CA GLN A 72 -2.93 26.58 -26.87
C GLN A 72 -3.44 25.47 -27.80
N GLN A 73 -3.42 25.68 -29.13
CA GLN A 73 -3.67 24.61 -30.11
C GLN A 73 -2.63 23.49 -30.05
N ALA A 74 -1.35 23.81 -29.89
CA ALA A 74 -0.29 22.80 -29.73
C ALA A 74 -0.51 21.95 -28.46
N HIS A 75 -0.89 22.56 -27.34
CA HIS A 75 -1.24 21.84 -26.11
C HIS A 75 -2.47 20.94 -26.28
N ALA A 76 -3.54 21.43 -26.93
CA ALA A 76 -4.73 20.62 -27.20
C ALA A 76 -4.41 19.41 -28.11
N HIS A 77 -3.57 19.59 -29.12
CA HIS A 77 -3.12 18.51 -29.98
C HIS A 77 -2.24 17.49 -29.23
N ALA A 78 -1.31 17.95 -28.39
CA ALA A 78 -0.49 17.07 -27.55
C ALA A 78 -1.33 16.26 -26.56
N GLN A 79 -2.35 16.86 -25.94
CA GLN A 79 -3.30 16.15 -25.08
C GLN A 79 -4.13 15.12 -25.85
N ALA A 80 -4.60 15.44 -27.06
CA ALA A 80 -5.32 14.49 -27.91
C ALA A 80 -4.44 13.29 -28.34
N VAL A 81 -3.19 13.54 -28.73
CA VAL A 81 -2.22 12.49 -29.05
C VAL A 81 -1.95 11.61 -27.82
N HIS A 82 -1.69 12.21 -26.65
CA HIS A 82 -1.43 11.45 -25.42
C HIS A 82 -2.64 10.62 -24.97
N ALA A 83 -3.86 11.17 -25.07
CA ALA A 83 -5.09 10.42 -24.82
C ALA A 83 -5.25 9.24 -25.79
N SER A 84 -4.96 9.43 -27.08
CA SER A 84 -5.01 8.35 -28.09
C SER A 84 -3.97 7.24 -27.80
N GLN A 85 -2.77 7.59 -27.31
CA GLN A 85 -1.74 6.63 -26.94
C GLN A 85 -2.11 5.85 -25.68
N ILE A 86 -2.68 6.49 -24.66
CA ILE A 86 -3.23 5.82 -23.47
C ILE A 86 -4.35 4.84 -23.87
N GLN A 87 -5.24 5.26 -24.77
CA GLN A 87 -6.35 4.42 -25.24
C GLN A 87 -5.86 3.24 -26.10
N ALA A 88 -4.86 3.44 -26.96
CA ALA A 88 -4.21 2.37 -27.71
C ALA A 88 -3.48 1.37 -26.79
N ALA A 89 -2.74 1.85 -25.79
CA ALA A 89 -2.07 1.01 -24.79
C ALA A 89 -3.07 0.21 -23.95
N HIS A 90 -4.20 0.81 -23.57
CA HIS A 90 -5.30 0.11 -22.88
C HIS A 90 -5.91 -1.00 -23.76
N VAL A 91 -6.15 -0.74 -25.05
CA VAL A 91 -6.66 -1.74 -26.00
C VAL A 91 -5.65 -2.88 -26.21
N GLN A 92 -4.36 -2.58 -26.34
CA GLN A 92 -3.31 -3.62 -26.44
C GLN A 92 -3.24 -4.48 -25.17
N LEU A 93 -3.25 -3.87 -23.98
CA LEU A 93 -3.26 -4.60 -22.71
C LEU A 93 -4.52 -5.46 -22.56
N GLN A 94 -5.68 -4.95 -22.96
CA GLN A 94 -6.96 -5.69 -22.92
C GLN A 94 -6.96 -6.88 -23.90
N ALA A 95 -6.42 -6.71 -25.11
CA ALA A 95 -6.24 -7.81 -26.06
C ALA A 95 -5.27 -8.88 -25.54
N GLN A 96 -4.18 -8.48 -24.89
CA GLN A 96 -3.20 -9.40 -24.32
C GLN A 96 -3.77 -10.20 -23.12
N LEU A 97 -4.64 -9.59 -22.32
CA LEU A 97 -5.37 -10.27 -21.24
C LEU A 97 -6.43 -11.25 -21.77
N GLN A 98 -7.15 -10.88 -22.85
CA GLN A 98 -8.11 -11.77 -23.51
C GLN A 98 -7.41 -12.99 -24.15
N ALA A 99 -6.24 -12.80 -24.77
CA ALA A 99 -5.42 -13.88 -25.32
C ALA A 99 -4.91 -14.88 -24.25
N GLN A 100 -4.97 -14.52 -22.96
CA GLN A 100 -4.63 -15.39 -21.82
C GLN A 100 -5.87 -15.85 -21.02
N GLY A 101 -7.09 -15.60 -21.53
CA GLY A 101 -8.34 -16.09 -20.93
C GLY A 101 -8.80 -15.33 -19.67
N ILE A 102 -8.24 -14.15 -19.37
CA ILE A 102 -8.56 -13.39 -18.15
C ILE A 102 -9.60 -12.31 -18.47
N SER A 103 -10.83 -12.51 -18.01
CA SER A 103 -11.95 -11.56 -18.20
C SER A 103 -12.24 -10.74 -16.94
N LEU A 104 -11.79 -9.48 -16.92
CA LEU A 104 -12.15 -8.49 -15.90
C LEU A 104 -13.41 -7.71 -16.32
N ASN A 105 -14.57 -8.08 -15.77
CA ASN A 105 -15.80 -7.30 -15.93
C ASN A 105 -15.76 -6.04 -15.06
N GLN A 106 -15.60 -4.86 -15.69
CA GLN A 106 -15.72 -3.57 -15.02
C GLN A 106 -16.86 -2.77 -15.65
N THR A 107 -18.00 -2.70 -14.97
CA THR A 107 -19.18 -1.93 -15.40
C THR A 107 -19.06 -0.47 -14.96
N GLN A 108 -18.94 0.46 -15.92
CA GLN A 108 -19.09 1.89 -15.69
C GLN A 108 -20.29 2.41 -16.49
N ASN A 109 -21.36 2.81 -15.80
CA ASN A 109 -22.44 3.60 -16.40
C ASN A 109 -22.08 5.08 -16.30
N VAL A 110 -21.85 5.73 -17.44
CA VAL A 110 -21.79 7.20 -17.54
C VAL A 110 -23.08 7.64 -18.22
N VAL A 111 -23.98 8.29 -17.47
CA VAL A 111 -25.18 8.93 -18.02
C VAL A 111 -24.87 10.42 -18.23
N ILE A 112 -24.95 10.87 -19.47
CA ILE A 112 -24.82 12.28 -19.84
C ILE A 112 -26.17 12.95 -19.65
N GLY A 113 -26.22 13.99 -18.81
CA GLY A 113 -27.39 14.84 -18.60
C GLY A 113 -27.00 16.31 -18.81
N ASN A 114 -27.64 16.98 -19.76
CA ASN A 114 -27.45 18.39 -20.09
C ASN A 114 -28.72 19.19 -19.75
N LEU A 115 -28.69 20.53 -19.89
CA LEU A 115 -29.69 21.52 -19.42
C LEU A 115 -29.58 21.82 -17.92
N GLY A 116 -29.93 23.02 -17.43
CA GLY A 116 -30.40 24.23 -18.13
C GLY A 116 -30.54 25.41 -17.14
N SER A 117 -30.60 26.64 -17.64
CA SER A 117 -30.54 27.87 -16.82
C SER A 117 -31.91 28.40 -16.37
N SER A 118 -31.99 28.83 -15.11
CA SER A 118 -32.83 29.96 -14.68
C SER A 118 -32.47 30.44 -13.27
N SER A 119 -32.69 31.72 -12.98
CA SER A 119 -32.49 32.35 -11.66
C SER A 119 -33.74 33.17 -11.28
N PRO A 120 -33.69 34.11 -10.30
CA PRO A 120 -34.13 33.87 -8.94
C PRO A 120 -35.43 34.62 -8.58
N SER A 121 -35.93 34.47 -7.34
CA SER A 121 -36.93 35.38 -6.75
C SER A 121 -36.88 35.43 -5.22
N PHE A 122 -37.37 36.55 -4.68
CA PHE A 122 -37.27 36.94 -3.26
C PHE A 122 -38.51 36.50 -2.46
N SER A 123 -38.35 36.34 -1.13
CA SER A 123 -39.18 37.02 -0.11
C SER A 123 -38.76 36.68 1.33
N THR A 124 -38.83 37.68 2.21
CA THR A 124 -38.76 37.61 3.69
C THR A 124 -39.96 38.43 4.24
N PRO A 125 -40.19 38.61 5.57
CA PRO A 125 -39.61 37.99 6.78
C PRO A 125 -40.66 37.34 7.72
N GLY A 126 -40.24 36.76 8.84
CA GLY A 126 -41.15 36.22 9.88
C GLY A 126 -40.47 36.07 11.26
N ASN A 127 -40.98 36.74 12.27
CA ASN A 127 -40.33 36.98 13.58
C ASN A 127 -40.77 35.98 14.68
N ALA A 128 -39.87 35.52 15.57
CA ALA A 128 -40.16 35.22 16.99
C ALA A 128 -38.93 34.72 17.80
N SER A 129 -38.87 35.14 19.08
CA SER A 129 -37.80 34.90 20.07
C SER A 129 -37.87 33.58 20.85
N ALA A 130 -36.72 33.03 21.28
CA ALA A 130 -36.45 32.53 22.66
C ALA A 130 -35.03 31.92 22.77
N ASN A 131 -34.46 31.80 23.99
CA ASN A 131 -33.08 31.32 24.19
C ASN A 131 -32.86 30.66 25.58
N ARG A 132 -31.83 29.78 25.69
CA ARG A 132 -31.30 29.08 26.91
C ARG A 132 -32.23 28.03 27.61
N PRO A 133 -31.67 27.16 28.50
CA PRO A 133 -30.33 26.52 28.53
C PRO A 133 -30.35 24.99 28.85
N PRO A 134 -29.23 24.24 28.66
CA PRO A 134 -29.11 22.84 29.10
C PRO A 134 -28.65 22.68 30.58
N GLN A 135 -28.99 21.55 31.21
CA GLN A 135 -28.66 21.21 32.61
C GLN A 135 -27.46 20.23 32.78
N LYS A 136 -26.94 20.13 34.01
CA LYS A 136 -25.99 19.12 34.51
C LYS A 136 -26.57 18.36 35.72
N PRO A 137 -26.13 17.11 35.98
CA PRO A 137 -26.15 16.49 37.33
C PRO A 137 -24.74 16.33 37.96
N MET A 138 -24.66 16.05 39.28
CA MET A 138 -23.44 15.75 40.06
C MET A 138 -23.72 14.82 41.27
N GLY A 139 -22.71 14.09 41.77
CA GLY A 139 -22.73 13.28 43.02
C GLY A 139 -22.34 11.79 42.80
N ARG A 140 -21.35 11.09 43.41
CA ARG A 140 -20.76 10.92 44.78
C ARG A 140 -21.65 10.13 45.78
N PRO A 141 -21.13 9.44 46.85
CA PRO A 141 -19.75 9.39 47.39
C PRO A 141 -19.11 7.96 47.61
N PRO A 142 -18.58 7.48 48.79
CA PRO A 142 -17.14 7.16 48.92
C PRO A 142 -16.73 5.80 49.57
N GLY A 143 -15.42 5.51 49.62
CA GLY A 143 -14.79 4.42 50.39
C GLY A 143 -13.25 4.56 50.51
N VAL A 144 -12.61 3.95 51.53
CA VAL A 144 -11.16 4.15 51.89
C VAL A 144 -10.44 2.78 52.17
N PRO A 145 -9.19 2.66 52.69
CA PRO A 145 -8.12 1.95 51.95
C PRO A 145 -7.51 0.71 52.65
N ILE A 146 -6.59 0.01 51.97
CA ILE A 146 -5.68 -1.02 52.54
C ILE A 146 -4.33 -1.05 51.76
N SER A 147 -3.29 -1.69 52.30
CA SER A 147 -1.87 -1.43 51.98
C SER A 147 -1.09 -2.58 51.32
N SER A 148 0.07 -2.21 50.74
CA SER A 148 1.31 -2.96 50.44
C SER A 148 1.29 -4.23 49.56
N MET A 149 2.12 -4.24 48.49
CA MET A 149 3.46 -4.87 48.51
C MET A 149 4.21 -4.85 47.14
N VAL A 150 5.52 -4.56 47.20
CA VAL A 150 6.64 -5.08 46.36
C VAL A 150 6.80 -4.67 44.87
N SER A 151 7.89 -3.90 44.67
CA SER A 151 8.84 -3.85 43.54
C SER A 151 8.58 -3.08 42.23
N PRO A 152 9.64 -2.55 41.57
CA PRO A 152 9.52 -1.54 40.52
C PRO A 152 10.01 -2.01 39.15
N LEU A 153 9.16 -1.93 38.13
CA LEU A 153 9.58 -1.97 36.72
C LEU A 153 9.04 -0.74 35.98
N LYS A 154 9.87 -0.22 35.07
CA LYS A 154 9.70 1.07 34.39
C LYS A 154 8.32 1.18 33.75
N PRO A 155 7.59 2.31 33.91
CA PRO A 155 6.42 2.56 33.05
C PRO A 155 6.93 2.66 31.61
N MET A 156 6.53 1.69 30.78
CA MET A 156 6.83 1.74 29.35
C MET A 156 5.99 2.86 28.76
N ASP A 157 6.68 3.85 28.18
CA ASP A 157 6.04 5.06 27.66
C ASP A 157 4.94 4.67 26.66
N LEU A 158 3.70 5.10 26.94
CA LEU A 158 2.61 5.11 25.98
C LEU A 158 2.88 6.23 24.97
N SER A 159 3.98 6.07 24.24
CA SER A 159 4.39 6.93 23.15
C SER A 159 3.21 7.05 22.20
N SER A 160 2.54 8.21 22.29
CA SER A 160 1.35 8.48 21.51
C SER A 160 1.74 8.34 20.05
N THR A 161 1.21 7.33 19.36
CA THR A 161 1.49 7.13 17.94
C THR A 161 1.16 8.43 17.24
N ALA A 162 2.21 9.13 16.80
CA ALA A 162 2.11 10.50 16.36
C ALA A 162 1.26 10.51 15.09
N ARG A 163 -0.05 10.74 15.26
CA ARG A 163 -1.04 10.79 14.17
C ARG A 163 -0.48 11.78 13.16
N ARG A 164 0.04 11.26 12.04
CA ARG A 164 0.76 12.04 11.02
C ARG A 164 -0.05 13.31 10.77
N LYS A 165 0.50 14.45 11.23
CA LYS A 165 -0.26 15.67 11.51
C LYS A 165 -0.82 16.15 10.18
N LYS A 166 -2.11 15.83 9.91
CA LYS A 166 -2.70 15.75 8.56
C LYS A 166 -2.25 16.95 7.73
N GLN A 167 -1.28 16.71 6.83
CA GLN A 167 -0.48 17.76 6.21
C GLN A 167 -1.43 18.74 5.55
N LYS A 168 -1.33 20.02 5.93
CA LYS A 168 -2.40 20.98 5.70
C LYS A 168 -2.36 21.39 4.23
N LEU A 169 -3.12 20.69 3.37
CA LEU A 169 -3.12 20.86 1.90
C LEU A 169 -3.15 22.33 1.42
N GLN A 170 -3.78 23.22 2.20
CA GLN A 170 -3.77 24.67 2.01
C GLN A 170 -2.36 25.33 2.03
N GLU A 171 -1.30 24.62 2.41
CA GLU A 171 0.09 25.13 2.48
C GLU A 171 0.90 24.83 1.20
N LYS A 172 0.49 23.83 0.40
CA LYS A 172 0.96 23.68 -1.00
C LYS A 172 0.18 24.58 -1.97
N GLN A 173 -1.07 24.94 -1.68
CA GLN A 173 -1.91 25.68 -2.62
C GLN A 173 -1.52 27.18 -2.72
N LEU A 174 -1.20 27.64 -3.94
CA LEU A 174 -1.08 29.08 -4.22
C LEU A 174 -2.48 29.73 -4.20
N GLN A 175 -2.60 30.87 -3.50
CA GLN A 175 -3.83 31.67 -3.49
C GLN A 175 -4.10 32.33 -4.86
N ASP A 176 -5.36 32.45 -5.25
CA ASP A 176 -5.81 33.03 -6.54
C ASP A 176 -5.26 34.45 -6.80
N ARG A 177 -5.10 35.25 -5.73
CA ARG A 177 -4.49 36.60 -5.79
C ARG A 177 -2.96 36.60 -6.03
N VAL A 178 -2.31 35.43 -6.00
CA VAL A 178 -0.97 35.20 -6.58
C VAL A 178 -1.12 34.79 -8.04
N ALA A 179 -2.08 33.93 -8.35
CA ALA A 179 -2.26 33.38 -9.69
C ALA A 179 -2.58 34.44 -10.75
N ALA A 180 -3.39 35.45 -10.39
CA ALA A 180 -3.66 36.62 -11.23
C ALA A 180 -2.44 37.53 -11.50
N ILE A 181 -1.27 37.25 -10.91
CA ILE A 181 -0.01 38.03 -11.06
C ILE A 181 1.07 37.21 -11.77
N LEU A 182 1.01 35.87 -11.73
CA LEU A 182 2.02 34.95 -12.27
C LEU A 182 1.32 33.87 -13.13
N PRO A 183 1.34 33.94 -14.47
CA PRO A 183 0.63 32.98 -15.32
C PRO A 183 1.14 31.53 -15.15
N GLU A 184 2.40 31.35 -14.76
CA GLU A 184 3.01 30.03 -14.51
C GLU A 184 2.41 29.31 -13.28
N SER A 185 1.69 30.03 -12.41
CA SER A 185 0.96 29.45 -11.27
C SER A 185 -0.14 28.45 -11.68
N ALA A 186 -0.69 28.60 -12.90
CA ALA A 186 -1.64 27.65 -13.46
C ALA A 186 -0.98 26.30 -13.74
N LEU A 187 0.26 26.31 -14.25
CA LEU A 187 1.06 25.09 -14.45
C LEU A 187 1.39 24.42 -13.11
N TYR A 188 1.74 25.19 -12.08
CA TYR A 188 1.96 24.65 -10.74
C TYR A 188 0.69 23.98 -10.15
N THR A 189 -0.47 24.60 -10.37
CA THR A 189 -1.75 24.03 -9.92
C THR A 189 -2.10 22.74 -10.68
N GLN A 190 -1.88 22.72 -12.01
CA GLN A 190 -2.05 21.52 -12.83
C GLN A 190 -1.09 20.38 -12.42
N LEU A 191 0.14 20.71 -12.02
CA LEU A 191 1.10 19.74 -11.48
C LEU A 191 0.64 19.16 -10.14
N LEU A 192 0.04 19.97 -9.26
CA LEU A 192 -0.53 19.51 -7.98
C LEU A 192 -1.78 18.64 -8.18
N GLU A 193 -2.62 18.94 -9.19
CA GLU A 193 -3.73 18.06 -9.60
C GLU A 193 -3.22 16.72 -10.16
N PHE A 194 -2.15 16.74 -10.97
CA PHE A 194 -1.51 15.54 -11.48
C PHE A 194 -0.84 14.69 -10.37
N GLU A 195 -0.15 15.34 -9.42
CA GLU A 195 0.41 14.72 -8.20
C GLU A 195 -0.70 13.98 -7.44
N ALA A 196 -1.83 14.66 -7.15
CA ALA A 196 -2.96 14.06 -6.46
C ALA A 196 -3.60 12.88 -7.23
N CYS A 197 -3.65 12.93 -8.57
CA CYS A 197 -4.13 11.82 -9.39
C CYS A 197 -3.16 10.62 -9.36
N ALA A 198 -1.85 10.87 -9.44
CA ALA A 198 -0.81 9.84 -9.38
C ALA A 198 -0.78 9.16 -8.01
N ASP A 199 -0.84 9.92 -6.92
CA ASP A 199 -0.92 9.41 -5.55
C ASP A 199 -2.20 8.57 -5.34
N ALA A 200 -3.35 9.03 -5.84
CA ALA A 200 -4.60 8.27 -5.75
C ALA A 200 -4.54 6.94 -6.53
N ALA A 201 -3.87 6.92 -7.68
CA ALA A 201 -3.64 5.70 -8.46
C ALA A 201 -2.64 4.75 -7.77
N LEU A 202 -1.54 5.28 -7.23
CA LEU A 202 -0.53 4.53 -6.48
C LEU A 202 -1.10 3.93 -5.19
N ALA A 203 -1.87 4.71 -4.42
CA ALA A 203 -2.53 4.26 -3.21
C ALA A 203 -3.56 3.14 -3.50
N ARG A 204 -4.35 3.28 -4.57
CA ARG A 204 -5.25 2.21 -5.04
C ARG A 204 -4.46 0.96 -5.41
N LYS A 205 -3.40 1.10 -6.21
CA LYS A 205 -2.58 -0.03 -6.64
C LYS A 205 -1.87 -0.72 -5.48
N LYS A 206 -1.48 0.03 -4.44
CA LYS A 206 -0.94 -0.52 -3.18
C LYS A 206 -1.97 -1.40 -2.47
N VAL A 207 -3.23 -0.98 -2.41
CA VAL A 207 -4.34 -1.80 -1.85
C VAL A 207 -4.61 -3.03 -2.73
N ASP A 208 -4.66 -2.89 -4.06
CA ASP A 208 -4.85 -4.02 -4.98
C ASP A 208 -3.77 -5.10 -4.77
N ILE A 209 -2.50 -4.69 -4.63
CA ILE A 209 -1.36 -5.58 -4.38
C ILE A 209 -1.47 -6.22 -2.99
N GLN A 210 -1.83 -5.46 -1.96
CA GLN A 210 -2.04 -6.00 -0.61
C GLN A 210 -3.19 -7.01 -0.56
N GLU A 211 -4.24 -6.87 -1.36
CA GLU A 211 -5.34 -7.84 -1.46
C GLU A 211 -4.90 -9.10 -2.22
N ALA A 212 -4.22 -8.94 -3.36
CA ALA A 212 -3.67 -10.03 -4.14
C ALA A 212 -2.64 -10.89 -3.38
N LEU A 213 -1.96 -10.31 -2.38
CA LEU A 213 -1.04 -11.04 -1.50
C LEU A 213 -1.73 -11.75 -0.31
N LYS A 214 -3.00 -11.44 0.01
CA LYS A 214 -3.80 -12.23 0.97
C LYS A 214 -4.35 -13.50 0.35
N SER A 215 -4.76 -13.41 -0.91
CA SER A 215 -5.28 -14.52 -1.71
C SER A 215 -4.36 -14.75 -2.92
N PRO A 216 -3.13 -15.25 -2.69
CA PRO A 216 -2.14 -15.40 -3.75
C PRO A 216 -2.72 -16.19 -4.93
N PRO A 217 -2.62 -15.68 -6.17
CA PRO A 217 -2.96 -16.48 -7.33
C PRO A 217 -1.99 -17.66 -7.41
N CYS A 218 -2.54 -18.83 -7.70
CA CYS A 218 -1.79 -20.06 -7.94
C CYS A 218 -1.99 -20.53 -9.38
N VAL A 219 -0.96 -21.16 -9.94
CA VAL A 219 -0.99 -21.87 -11.23
C VAL A 219 -0.84 -23.36 -10.96
N GLN A 220 -1.56 -24.20 -11.69
CA GLN A 220 -1.35 -25.66 -11.61
C GLN A 220 -0.07 -26.05 -12.34
N LYS A 221 0.78 -26.83 -11.68
CA LYS A 221 1.99 -27.43 -12.25
C LYS A 221 2.04 -28.90 -11.87
N THR A 222 2.76 -29.69 -12.65
CA THR A 222 2.98 -31.12 -12.37
C THR A 222 4.14 -31.29 -11.40
N LEU A 223 3.86 -31.82 -10.21
CA LEU A 223 4.86 -32.36 -9.30
C LEU A 223 5.13 -33.82 -9.69
N ARG A 224 6.30 -34.08 -10.27
CA ARG A 224 6.78 -35.43 -10.56
C ARG A 224 7.44 -36.01 -9.30
N ILE A 225 6.87 -37.07 -8.77
CA ILE A 225 7.35 -37.77 -7.56
C ILE A 225 8.14 -39.00 -7.96
N TYR A 226 9.41 -39.02 -7.60
CA TYR A 226 10.37 -40.08 -7.84
C TYR A 226 10.46 -40.97 -6.60
N VAL A 227 10.17 -42.26 -6.76
CA VAL A 227 10.35 -43.27 -5.70
C VAL A 227 11.38 -44.29 -6.15
N PHE A 228 12.46 -44.44 -5.38
CA PHE A 228 13.51 -45.42 -5.65
C PHE A 228 14.23 -45.83 -4.37
N ASN A 229 14.97 -46.93 -4.42
CA ASN A 229 15.79 -47.38 -3.29
C ASN A 229 17.22 -47.74 -3.71
N THR A 230 18.17 -47.46 -2.83
CA THR A 230 19.54 -47.97 -2.90
C THR A 230 19.77 -49.01 -1.79
N PHE A 231 20.85 -49.78 -1.89
CA PHE A 231 21.22 -50.80 -0.92
C PHE A 231 22.74 -50.86 -0.75
N ALA A 232 23.20 -51.32 0.42
CA ALA A 232 24.61 -51.46 0.77
C ALA A 232 24.84 -52.69 1.65
N ASN A 233 26.06 -53.24 1.60
CA ASN A 233 26.50 -54.37 2.42
C ASN A 233 25.66 -55.66 2.26
N GLN A 234 25.00 -55.84 1.11
CA GLN A 234 24.12 -57.00 0.84
C GLN A 234 24.89 -58.29 0.47
N ILE A 235 26.20 -58.22 0.29
CA ILE A 235 27.06 -59.37 -0.03
C ILE A 235 28.02 -59.63 1.15
N THR A 236 27.72 -60.67 1.92
CA THR A 236 28.56 -61.09 3.06
C THR A 236 29.81 -61.82 2.57
N ILE A 237 30.94 -61.11 2.52
CA ILE A 237 32.24 -61.72 2.18
C ILE A 237 32.80 -62.46 3.41
N PRO A 238 33.03 -63.79 3.36
CA PRO A 238 33.42 -64.59 4.53
C PRO A 238 34.92 -64.44 4.87
N ASN A 239 35.31 -63.25 5.36
CA ASN A 239 36.51 -63.07 6.19
C ASN A 239 36.65 -61.68 6.86
N LYS A 240 35.71 -60.74 6.67
CA LYS A 240 35.79 -59.41 7.31
C LYS A 240 35.17 -59.41 8.71
N LEU A 241 36.03 -59.53 9.73
CA LEU A 241 35.72 -59.00 11.06
C LEU A 241 35.36 -57.51 10.92
N ASN A 242 34.27 -57.06 11.56
CA ASN A 242 33.68 -55.73 11.41
C ASN A 242 33.10 -55.39 10.02
N ALA A 243 32.41 -56.33 9.36
CA ALA A 243 31.48 -55.98 8.28
C ALA A 243 30.27 -55.19 8.82
N GLU A 244 29.92 -54.06 8.19
CA GLU A 244 28.64 -53.39 8.47
C GLU A 244 27.45 -54.30 8.08
N PRO A 245 26.31 -54.22 8.78
CA PRO A 245 25.13 -55.01 8.44
C PRO A 245 24.52 -54.59 7.08
N PRO A 246 23.81 -55.51 6.40
CA PRO A 246 23.07 -55.20 5.18
C PRO A 246 22.04 -54.10 5.45
N THR A 247 22.01 -53.09 4.58
CA THR A 247 21.07 -51.96 4.67
C THR A 247 20.44 -51.64 3.34
N TRP A 248 19.25 -51.06 3.40
CA TRP A 248 18.57 -50.43 2.28
C TRP A 248 18.15 -49.01 2.67
N THR A 249 18.02 -48.16 1.65
CA THR A 249 17.62 -46.76 1.80
C THR A 249 16.57 -46.44 0.74
N LEU A 250 15.34 -46.19 1.18
CA LEU A 250 14.25 -45.67 0.34
C LEU A 250 14.39 -44.15 0.22
N LYS A 251 14.24 -43.61 -0.99
CA LYS A 251 14.21 -42.17 -1.26
C LYS A 251 12.92 -41.82 -2.00
N VAL A 252 12.23 -40.80 -1.50
CA VAL A 252 11.02 -40.21 -2.08
C VAL A 252 11.31 -38.74 -2.32
N ILE A 253 11.48 -38.33 -3.57
CA ILE A 253 11.89 -36.97 -3.98
C ILE A 253 10.82 -36.43 -4.93
N GLY A 254 10.50 -35.14 -4.86
CA GLY A 254 9.61 -34.52 -5.85
C GLY A 254 10.24 -33.30 -6.53
N ARG A 255 9.94 -33.12 -7.81
CA ARG A 255 10.34 -31.95 -8.60
C ARG A 255 9.14 -31.40 -9.35
N ILE A 256 9.02 -30.08 -9.43
CA ILE A 256 8.02 -29.44 -10.28
C ILE A 256 8.57 -29.42 -11.71
N LEU A 257 7.78 -29.89 -12.67
CA LEU A 257 8.11 -29.83 -14.09
C LEU A 257 7.83 -28.43 -14.64
N GLU A 258 8.81 -27.85 -15.32
CA GLU A 258 8.62 -26.62 -16.10
C GLU A 258 8.25 -27.00 -17.54
N ASP A 259 7.15 -26.42 -18.00
CA ASP A 259 6.59 -26.47 -19.36
C ASP A 259 6.48 -27.86 -20.00
N GLY A 260 6.29 -28.89 -19.17
CA GLY A 260 6.09 -30.29 -19.57
C GLY A 260 7.37 -31.04 -19.94
N VAL A 261 8.54 -30.40 -19.85
CA VAL A 261 9.83 -31.03 -20.18
C VAL A 261 10.36 -31.78 -18.94
N ASP A 262 10.82 -33.02 -19.15
CA ASP A 262 11.47 -33.79 -18.09
C ASP A 262 12.91 -33.27 -17.84
N PRO A 263 13.25 -32.84 -16.61
CA PRO A 263 14.59 -32.36 -16.29
C PRO A 263 15.66 -33.46 -16.24
N ASP A 264 15.32 -34.75 -16.36
CA ASP A 264 16.32 -35.84 -16.40
C ASP A 264 16.93 -36.05 -17.81
N GLN A 265 16.81 -35.08 -18.73
CA GLN A 265 17.66 -35.01 -19.93
C GLN A 265 19.15 -34.80 -19.55
N PRO A 266 20.09 -35.47 -20.24
CA PRO A 266 21.52 -35.44 -19.89
C PRO A 266 22.15 -34.08 -20.20
N GLY A 267 22.12 -33.17 -19.22
CA GLY A 267 22.71 -31.83 -19.28
C GLY A 267 22.12 -30.86 -18.27
N ALA A 268 20.88 -31.09 -17.80
CA ALA A 268 20.27 -30.27 -16.76
C ALA A 268 20.89 -30.55 -15.38
N ALA A 269 21.58 -29.57 -14.81
CA ALA A 269 22.14 -29.68 -13.46
C ALA A 269 21.02 -29.75 -12.41
N GLN A 270 21.16 -30.64 -11.41
CA GLN A 270 20.19 -30.84 -10.33
C GLN A 270 20.14 -29.67 -9.32
N LYS A 271 19.75 -28.48 -9.77
CA LYS A 271 19.56 -27.28 -8.95
C LYS A 271 18.10 -27.17 -8.56
N SER A 272 17.81 -27.13 -7.26
CA SER A 272 16.46 -26.79 -6.78
C SER A 272 16.13 -25.35 -7.19
N ASN A 273 14.98 -25.16 -7.82
CA ASN A 273 14.53 -23.84 -8.29
C ASN A 273 14.02 -23.01 -7.07
N PRO A 274 14.69 -21.92 -6.66
CA PRO A 274 14.35 -21.16 -5.45
C PRO A 274 13.13 -20.25 -5.62
N PHE A 275 12.40 -20.34 -6.73
CA PHE A 275 11.11 -19.69 -6.91
C PHE A 275 9.92 -20.57 -6.52
N TYR A 276 10.12 -21.88 -6.34
CA TYR A 276 9.04 -22.82 -6.03
C TYR A 276 9.02 -23.30 -4.57
N PRO A 277 7.83 -23.66 -4.04
CA PRO A 277 7.72 -24.41 -2.78
C PRO A 277 8.41 -25.78 -2.91
N LYS A 278 9.11 -26.20 -1.85
CA LYS A 278 9.81 -27.49 -1.80
C LYS A 278 8.83 -28.66 -1.72
N PHE A 279 9.26 -29.85 -2.14
CA PHE A 279 8.43 -31.07 -2.13
C PHE A 279 7.58 -31.27 -0.87
N SER A 280 8.16 -31.18 0.32
CA SER A 280 7.43 -31.43 1.58
C SER A 280 6.37 -30.37 1.93
N SER A 281 6.34 -29.22 1.25
CA SER A 281 5.32 -28.19 1.51
C SER A 281 3.94 -28.55 0.93
N PHE A 282 3.92 -29.39 -0.10
CA PHE A 282 2.70 -29.88 -0.76
C PHE A 282 1.96 -30.99 0.02
N PHE A 283 2.53 -31.47 1.14
CA PHE A 283 1.97 -32.58 1.92
C PHE A 283 1.79 -32.20 3.39
N LYS A 284 0.61 -32.51 3.94
CA LYS A 284 0.21 -32.31 5.34
C LYS A 284 0.78 -33.43 6.21
N ARG A 285 0.78 -34.65 5.66
CA ARG A 285 1.36 -35.86 6.26
C ARG A 285 1.91 -36.79 5.19
N VAL A 286 3.00 -37.46 5.49
CA VAL A 286 3.56 -38.57 4.72
C VAL A 286 3.69 -39.77 5.64
N THR A 287 3.16 -40.91 5.23
CA THR A 287 3.23 -42.17 5.98
C THR A 287 3.82 -43.26 5.11
N ILE A 288 4.90 -43.87 5.58
CA ILE A 288 5.61 -44.96 4.92
C ILE A 288 5.41 -46.21 5.78
N GLN A 289 4.74 -47.21 5.22
CA GLN A 289 4.42 -48.48 5.88
C GLN A 289 5.22 -49.62 5.26
N LEU A 290 6.02 -50.28 6.10
CA LEU A 290 6.84 -51.46 5.81
C LEU A 290 6.08 -52.74 6.21
N ASP A 291 6.61 -53.91 5.85
CA ASP A 291 6.10 -55.19 6.37
C ASP A 291 6.34 -55.30 7.89
N GLN A 292 5.23 -55.41 8.65
CA GLN A 292 5.22 -55.62 10.10
C GLN A 292 5.94 -56.91 10.51
N ARG A 293 6.00 -57.93 9.65
CA ARG A 293 6.71 -59.19 9.90
C ARG A 293 8.24 -59.02 9.89
N LEU A 294 8.75 -57.98 9.23
CA LEU A 294 10.17 -57.66 9.15
C LEU A 294 10.58 -56.54 10.12
N TYR A 295 9.66 -55.66 10.49
CA TYR A 295 9.93 -54.49 11.34
C TYR A 295 8.87 -54.26 12.44
N PRO A 296 8.59 -55.23 13.34
CA PRO A 296 7.46 -55.17 14.27
C PRO A 296 7.34 -53.83 15.02
N ASP A 297 8.43 -53.34 15.61
CA ASP A 297 8.42 -52.11 16.43
C ASP A 297 8.43 -50.80 15.61
N ASN A 298 8.78 -50.85 14.32
CA ASN A 298 9.17 -49.68 13.52
C ASN A 298 8.69 -49.74 12.06
N HIS A 299 7.59 -50.46 11.80
CA HIS A 299 7.02 -50.66 10.47
C HIS A 299 6.23 -49.45 9.94
N ILE A 300 5.83 -48.50 10.79
CA ILE A 300 5.15 -47.26 10.36
C ILE A 300 6.06 -46.07 10.65
N ILE A 301 6.32 -45.26 9.62
CA ILE A 301 7.10 -44.03 9.70
C ILE A 301 6.19 -42.87 9.28
N ILE A 302 6.00 -41.89 10.15
CA ILE A 302 5.10 -40.75 9.91
C ILE A 302 5.90 -39.44 9.99
N TRP A 303 5.75 -38.60 8.97
CA TRP A 303 6.17 -37.21 8.99
C TRP A 303 4.92 -36.32 8.87
N GLU A 304 4.79 -35.30 9.73
CA GLU A 304 3.67 -34.34 9.71
C GLU A 304 4.21 -32.91 9.55
N HIS A 305 3.70 -32.18 8.57
CA HIS A 305 4.16 -30.83 8.22
C HIS A 305 4.10 -29.87 9.42
N ALA A 306 3.00 -29.91 10.18
CA ALA A 306 2.78 -29.06 11.35
C ALA A 306 3.76 -29.31 12.53
N ARG A 307 4.61 -30.35 12.46
CA ARG A 307 5.67 -30.62 13.44
C ARG A 307 7.08 -30.39 12.89
N SER A 308 7.20 -30.00 11.62
CA SER A 308 8.48 -29.89 10.92
C SER A 308 8.91 -28.43 10.81
N PRO A 309 10.06 -28.01 11.39
CA PRO A 309 10.49 -26.61 11.40
C PRO A 309 11.10 -26.15 10.07
N ALA A 310 11.27 -27.05 9.10
CA ALA A 310 11.88 -26.79 7.81
C ALA A 310 11.17 -27.58 6.70
N SER A 311 11.22 -27.07 5.47
CA SER A 311 10.76 -27.81 4.30
C SER A 311 11.93 -28.50 3.55
N HIS A 312 11.64 -29.67 3.00
CA HIS A 312 12.59 -30.63 2.43
C HIS A 312 12.25 -30.95 0.96
N GLU A 313 13.26 -31.26 0.14
CA GLU A 313 13.08 -31.68 -1.27
C GLU A 313 12.68 -33.16 -1.42
N GLY A 314 12.77 -33.93 -0.33
CA GLY A 314 12.54 -35.37 -0.32
C GLY A 314 12.64 -35.95 1.09
N PHE A 315 12.23 -37.21 1.21
CA PHE A 315 12.36 -38.02 2.41
C PHE A 315 13.28 -39.21 2.15
N GLU A 316 14.15 -39.52 3.12
CA GLU A 316 15.12 -40.61 3.04
C GLU A 316 14.99 -41.52 4.27
N VAL A 317 14.71 -42.81 4.04
CA VAL A 317 14.50 -43.81 5.08
C VAL A 317 15.54 -44.92 4.91
N LYS A 318 16.56 -44.92 5.78
CA LYS A 318 17.52 -46.03 5.89
C LYS A 318 17.07 -47.03 6.96
N ARG A 319 17.20 -48.32 6.66
CA ARG A 319 16.94 -49.46 7.57
C ARG A 319 17.96 -50.57 7.34
N LYS A 320 18.13 -51.46 8.34
CA LYS A 320 18.87 -52.72 8.20
C LYS A 320 17.94 -53.78 7.61
N GLY A 321 18.43 -54.62 6.70
CA GLY A 321 17.63 -55.67 6.08
C GLY A 321 18.27 -56.27 4.82
N ASP A 322 18.08 -57.57 4.68
CA ASP A 322 18.63 -58.49 3.66
C ASP A 322 17.55 -59.08 2.73
N LYS A 323 16.27 -58.76 2.98
CA LYS A 323 15.11 -59.29 2.26
C LYS A 323 14.39 -58.18 1.48
N GLU A 324 14.00 -58.49 0.25
CA GLU A 324 13.13 -57.62 -0.53
C GLU A 324 11.74 -57.55 0.09
N LEU A 325 11.14 -56.36 0.11
CA LEU A 325 9.81 -56.12 0.68
C LEU A 325 9.06 -55.03 -0.10
N THR A 326 7.74 -55.05 -0.03
CA THR A 326 6.90 -53.98 -0.58
C THR A 326 6.61 -52.94 0.49
N VAL A 327 6.71 -51.66 0.11
CA VAL A 327 6.43 -50.51 0.96
C VAL A 327 5.21 -49.77 0.40
N ASN A 328 4.23 -49.47 1.25
CA ASN A 328 3.12 -48.58 0.91
C ASN A 328 3.44 -47.16 1.39
N ILE A 329 3.32 -46.18 0.49
CA ILE A 329 3.57 -44.77 0.77
C ILE A 329 2.25 -44.02 0.59
N ARG A 330 1.71 -43.49 1.70
CA ARG A 330 0.51 -42.64 1.74
C ARG A 330 0.95 -41.18 1.82
N LEU A 331 0.53 -40.36 0.86
CA LEU A 331 0.79 -38.92 0.81
C LEU A 331 -0.53 -38.15 0.97
N GLU A 332 -0.64 -37.36 2.03
CA GLU A 332 -1.81 -36.50 2.29
C GLU A 332 -1.50 -35.07 1.86
N MET A 333 -2.23 -34.55 0.86
CA MET A 333 -1.98 -33.23 0.26
C MET A 333 -2.25 -32.07 1.23
N ASN A 334 -1.46 -31.00 1.12
CA ASN A 334 -1.58 -29.76 1.89
C ASN A 334 -2.18 -28.65 1.01
N TYR A 335 -3.49 -28.71 0.77
CA TYR A 335 -4.18 -27.66 0.01
C TYR A 335 -4.31 -26.38 0.84
N LEU A 336 -3.86 -25.27 0.27
CA LEU A 336 -3.94 -23.93 0.86
C LEU A 336 -4.55 -22.96 -0.17
N PRO A 337 -5.83 -22.53 -0.02
CA PRO A 337 -6.78 -22.87 1.05
C PRO A 337 -7.21 -24.35 1.07
N GLU A 338 -7.72 -24.81 2.21
CA GLU A 338 -8.15 -26.21 2.39
C GLU A 338 -9.28 -26.58 1.41
N LYS A 339 -9.04 -27.63 0.63
CA LYS A 339 -9.99 -28.24 -0.30
C LYS A 339 -10.62 -29.48 0.31
N PHE A 340 -11.86 -29.75 -0.07
CA PHE A 340 -12.68 -30.86 0.40
C PHE A 340 -13.18 -31.67 -0.80
N LYS A 341 -13.26 -32.99 -0.66
CA LYS A 341 -13.98 -33.85 -1.61
C LYS A 341 -15.48 -33.77 -1.32
N LEU A 342 -16.27 -33.59 -2.37
CA LEU A 342 -17.73 -33.45 -2.28
C LEU A 342 -18.39 -34.84 -2.23
N SER A 343 -19.45 -34.97 -1.42
CA SER A 343 -20.32 -36.14 -1.46
C SER A 343 -20.95 -36.33 -2.86
N PRO A 344 -21.28 -37.57 -3.29
CA PRO A 344 -21.85 -37.82 -4.62
C PRO A 344 -23.08 -36.98 -4.96
N ALA A 345 -23.98 -36.74 -4.00
CA ALA A 345 -25.17 -35.91 -4.21
C ALA A 345 -24.82 -34.43 -4.50
N LEU A 346 -23.81 -33.86 -3.83
CA LEU A 346 -23.37 -32.48 -4.07
C LEU A 346 -22.53 -32.36 -5.36
N MET A 347 -21.82 -33.44 -5.71
CA MET A 347 -21.10 -33.59 -6.98
C MET A 347 -22.07 -33.65 -8.18
N GLU A 348 -23.20 -34.37 -8.05
CA GLU A 348 -24.29 -34.40 -9.05
C GLU A 348 -24.87 -33.00 -9.34
N VAL A 349 -24.99 -32.16 -8.31
CA VAL A 349 -25.49 -30.78 -8.43
C VAL A 349 -24.47 -29.85 -9.09
N LEU A 350 -23.18 -29.93 -8.70
CA LEU A 350 -22.18 -28.90 -9.03
C LEU A 350 -21.20 -29.29 -10.16
N GLY A 351 -21.06 -30.57 -10.48
CA GLY A 351 -20.05 -31.06 -11.44
C GLY A 351 -18.60 -30.95 -10.94
N ILE A 352 -18.39 -30.85 -9.62
CA ILE A 352 -17.08 -30.62 -8.99
C ILE A 352 -16.79 -31.76 -8.00
N GLU A 353 -15.64 -32.41 -8.11
CA GLU A 353 -15.22 -33.47 -7.17
C GLU A 353 -14.52 -32.91 -5.92
N VAL A 354 -13.58 -31.97 -6.09
CA VAL A 354 -12.74 -31.43 -5.01
C VAL A 354 -12.61 -29.91 -5.15
N GLU A 355 -12.95 -29.13 -4.12
CA GLU A 355 -12.65 -27.69 -4.07
C GLU A 355 -12.69 -27.08 -2.66
N THR A 356 -12.31 -25.81 -2.55
CA THR A 356 -12.39 -24.98 -1.34
C THR A 356 -13.83 -24.65 -0.96
N ARG A 357 -14.13 -24.63 0.35
CA ARG A 357 -15.48 -24.34 0.87
C ARG A 357 -16.10 -23.03 0.33
N PRO A 358 -15.38 -21.90 0.17
CA PRO A 358 -15.96 -20.68 -0.41
C PRO A 358 -16.38 -20.84 -1.87
N ARG A 359 -15.59 -21.57 -2.69
CA ARG A 359 -15.92 -21.85 -4.10
C ARG A 359 -17.12 -22.78 -4.23
N ILE A 360 -17.27 -23.76 -3.33
CA ILE A 360 -18.45 -24.64 -3.27
C ILE A 360 -19.72 -23.81 -2.97
N ILE A 361 -19.68 -22.91 -1.98
CA ILE A 361 -20.78 -21.99 -1.67
C ILE A 361 -21.08 -21.08 -2.88
N ALA A 362 -20.05 -20.55 -3.54
CA ALA A 362 -20.22 -19.74 -4.74
C ALA A 362 -20.82 -20.54 -5.91
N ALA A 363 -20.46 -21.81 -6.10
CA ALA A 363 -21.02 -22.68 -7.14
C ALA A 363 -22.51 -22.95 -6.89
N ILE A 364 -22.92 -23.20 -5.64
CA ILE A 364 -24.34 -23.33 -5.24
C ILE A 364 -25.11 -22.03 -5.54
N TRP A 365 -24.54 -20.87 -5.23
CA TRP A 365 -25.13 -19.57 -5.57
C TRP A 365 -25.33 -19.39 -7.08
N HIS A 366 -24.33 -19.75 -7.90
CA HIS A 366 -24.45 -19.70 -9.36
C HIS A 366 -25.48 -20.69 -9.90
N TYR A 367 -25.55 -21.91 -9.37
CA TYR A 367 -26.57 -22.91 -9.71
C TYR A 367 -27.99 -22.40 -9.44
N VAL A 368 -28.24 -21.89 -8.23
CA VAL A 368 -29.53 -21.31 -7.81
C VAL A 368 -29.92 -20.12 -8.70
N LYS A 369 -28.97 -19.24 -9.02
CA LYS A 369 -29.21 -18.09 -9.90
C LYS A 369 -29.49 -18.51 -11.35
N ALA A 370 -28.73 -19.46 -11.91
CA ALA A 370 -28.91 -19.96 -13.27
C ALA A 370 -30.27 -20.66 -13.46
N ARG A 371 -30.72 -21.42 -12.46
CA ARG A 371 -32.03 -22.10 -12.46
C ARG A 371 -33.20 -21.23 -11.97
N LYS A 372 -32.95 -19.94 -11.66
CA LYS A 372 -33.95 -18.99 -11.12
C LYS A 372 -34.69 -19.51 -9.87
N LEU A 373 -33.97 -20.23 -9.01
CA LEU A 373 -34.54 -20.88 -7.81
C LEU A 373 -34.66 -19.95 -6.59
N GLN A 374 -34.23 -18.70 -6.69
CA GLN A 374 -34.38 -17.69 -5.64
C GLN A 374 -35.86 -17.32 -5.47
N ASN A 375 -36.33 -17.21 -4.22
CA ASN A 375 -37.71 -16.86 -3.92
C ASN A 375 -37.99 -15.38 -4.26
N PRO A 376 -39.03 -15.03 -5.05
CA PRO A 376 -39.34 -13.64 -5.37
C PRO A 376 -39.74 -12.80 -4.15
N ASP A 377 -40.41 -13.40 -3.15
CA ASP A 377 -40.93 -12.69 -1.98
C ASP A 377 -39.87 -12.45 -0.88
N ASP A 378 -38.84 -13.29 -0.81
CA ASP A 378 -37.72 -13.19 0.14
C ASP A 378 -36.42 -13.61 -0.56
N PRO A 379 -35.61 -12.68 -1.07
CA PRO A 379 -34.37 -13.01 -1.77
C PRO A 379 -33.28 -13.63 -0.87
N SER A 380 -33.48 -13.72 0.46
CA SER A 380 -32.61 -14.49 1.35
C SER A 380 -32.86 -16.00 1.28
N ILE A 381 -33.98 -16.43 0.69
CA ILE A 381 -34.41 -17.83 0.51
C ILE A 381 -34.28 -18.26 -0.95
N PHE A 382 -33.90 -19.51 -1.15
CA PHE A 382 -34.10 -20.23 -2.42
C PHE A 382 -34.93 -21.51 -2.20
N ILE A 383 -35.59 -21.94 -3.26
CA ILE A 383 -36.35 -23.18 -3.34
C ILE A 383 -35.38 -24.27 -3.84
N CYS A 384 -35.31 -25.40 -3.15
CA CYS A 384 -34.48 -26.51 -3.58
C CYS A 384 -35.21 -27.28 -4.70
N ASP A 385 -34.57 -27.44 -5.86
CA ASP A 385 -35.01 -28.39 -6.88
C ASP A 385 -34.66 -29.84 -6.45
N ALA A 386 -35.11 -30.85 -7.19
CA ALA A 386 -34.93 -32.25 -6.78
C ALA A 386 -33.44 -32.63 -6.49
N PRO A 387 -32.44 -32.19 -7.29
CA PRO A 387 -31.02 -32.35 -6.94
C PRO A 387 -30.62 -31.66 -5.62
N LEU A 388 -31.02 -30.40 -5.40
CA LEU A 388 -30.73 -29.71 -4.12
C LEU A 388 -31.47 -30.34 -2.92
N GLN A 389 -32.66 -30.92 -3.13
CA GLN A 389 -33.38 -31.67 -2.09
C GLN A 389 -32.64 -32.97 -1.71
N LYS A 390 -32.04 -33.70 -2.67
CA LYS A 390 -31.17 -34.86 -2.37
C LYS A 390 -29.99 -34.50 -1.45
N VAL A 391 -29.44 -33.28 -1.60
CA VAL A 391 -28.36 -32.79 -0.75
C VAL A 391 -28.89 -32.35 0.61
N PHE A 392 -29.81 -31.37 0.63
CA PHE A 392 -30.14 -30.65 1.86
C PHE A 392 -31.28 -31.24 2.69
N GLY A 393 -32.09 -32.14 2.13
CA GLY A 393 -33.28 -32.70 2.78
C GLY A 393 -34.45 -31.71 2.96
N GLU A 394 -34.34 -30.49 2.43
CA GLU A 394 -35.29 -29.39 2.64
C GLU A 394 -35.75 -28.80 1.31
N SER A 395 -37.03 -28.43 1.21
CA SER A 395 -37.64 -27.85 -0.01
C SER A 395 -37.37 -26.36 -0.20
N LYS A 396 -37.00 -25.64 0.88
CA LYS A 396 -36.59 -24.22 0.86
C LYS A 396 -35.45 -24.00 1.85
N MET A 397 -34.48 -23.17 1.51
CA MET A 397 -33.31 -22.90 2.35
C MET A 397 -32.89 -21.42 2.31
N LYS A 398 -32.38 -20.90 3.43
CA LYS A 398 -31.73 -19.58 3.50
C LYS A 398 -30.26 -19.66 3.11
N PHE A 399 -29.77 -18.70 2.31
CA PHE A 399 -28.37 -18.67 1.87
C PHE A 399 -27.37 -18.66 3.04
N THR A 400 -27.71 -18.05 4.17
CA THR A 400 -26.89 -18.06 5.40
C THR A 400 -26.69 -19.46 5.99
N MET A 401 -27.62 -20.39 5.77
CA MET A 401 -27.56 -21.76 6.29
C MET A 401 -26.79 -22.72 5.38
N VAL A 402 -26.58 -22.37 4.11
CA VAL A 402 -25.84 -23.20 3.13
C VAL A 402 -24.47 -23.60 3.66
N SER A 403 -23.72 -22.66 4.26
CA SER A 403 -22.38 -22.94 4.80
C SER A 403 -22.40 -24.03 5.89
N GLN A 404 -23.44 -24.07 6.73
CA GLN A 404 -23.60 -25.13 7.73
C GLN A 404 -24.05 -26.44 7.07
N ARG A 405 -25.05 -26.36 6.17
CA ARG A 405 -25.71 -27.52 5.54
C ARG A 405 -24.85 -28.27 4.54
N ILE A 406 -23.84 -27.64 3.92
CA ILE A 406 -22.84 -28.38 3.13
C ILE A 406 -21.85 -29.16 3.99
N SER A 407 -21.65 -28.84 5.27
CA SER A 407 -20.58 -29.46 6.09
C SER A 407 -20.60 -31.01 6.10
N PRO A 408 -21.75 -31.71 6.27
CA PRO A 408 -21.78 -33.18 6.18
C PRO A 408 -21.52 -33.74 4.76
N HIS A 409 -21.53 -32.89 3.74
CA HIS A 409 -21.22 -33.24 2.34
C HIS A 409 -19.76 -32.95 1.94
N LEU A 410 -18.92 -32.52 2.88
CA LEU A 410 -17.50 -32.21 2.68
C LEU A 410 -16.63 -33.19 3.48
N SER A 411 -15.86 -34.03 2.78
CA SER A 411 -14.83 -34.89 3.40
C SER A 411 -13.43 -34.38 3.06
N PRO A 412 -12.38 -34.78 3.81
CA PRO A 412 -11.01 -34.61 3.34
C PRO A 412 -10.81 -35.24 1.94
N PRO A 413 -9.94 -34.66 1.09
CA PRO A 413 -9.52 -35.30 -0.15
C PRO A 413 -8.83 -36.64 0.11
N GLN A 414 -8.91 -37.56 -0.85
CA GLN A 414 -8.31 -38.88 -0.71
C GLN A 414 -6.77 -38.80 -0.75
N PRO A 415 -6.05 -39.51 0.14
CA PRO A 415 -4.58 -39.57 0.10
C PRO A 415 -4.10 -40.29 -1.17
N ILE A 416 -2.96 -39.87 -1.69
CA ILE A 416 -2.28 -40.55 -2.79
C ILE A 416 -1.59 -41.79 -2.24
N HIS A 417 -1.76 -42.93 -2.91
CA HIS A 417 -1.15 -44.21 -2.53
C HIS A 417 -0.16 -44.65 -3.59
N LEU A 418 1.11 -44.78 -3.20
CA LEU A 418 2.19 -45.30 -4.04
C LEU A 418 2.68 -46.63 -3.45
N GLU A 419 2.97 -47.59 -4.32
CA GLU A 419 3.54 -48.89 -3.94
C GLU A 419 4.96 -49.00 -4.51
N HIS A 420 5.92 -49.40 -3.68
CA HIS A 420 7.31 -49.58 -4.12
C HIS A 420 7.91 -50.86 -3.55
N LYS A 421 8.40 -51.74 -4.43
CA LYS A 421 9.17 -52.91 -4.03
C LYS A 421 10.64 -52.55 -3.84
N ILE A 422 11.14 -52.69 -2.61
CA ILE A 422 12.56 -52.58 -2.27
C ILE A 422 13.32 -53.70 -2.96
N LYS A 423 14.08 -53.37 -4.01
CA LYS A 423 14.99 -54.29 -4.70
C LYS A 423 16.35 -54.29 -3.98
N LEU A 424 16.95 -55.45 -3.76
CA LEU A 424 18.28 -55.58 -3.11
C LEU A 424 19.38 -56.08 -4.06
N SER A 425 19.09 -56.14 -5.37
CA SER A 425 20.01 -56.59 -6.41
C SER A 425 19.80 -55.83 -7.74
N GLY A 426 20.79 -55.91 -8.62
CA GLY A 426 20.82 -55.19 -9.91
C GLY A 426 21.22 -53.72 -9.80
N ASN A 427 21.27 -53.02 -10.94
CA ASN A 427 21.55 -51.58 -10.96
C ASN A 427 20.34 -50.82 -10.40
N SER A 428 20.36 -50.40 -9.13
CA SER A 428 19.44 -49.36 -8.65
C SER A 428 19.92 -47.97 -9.07
N PRO A 429 19.06 -47.06 -9.60
CA PRO A 429 17.62 -47.19 -9.78
C PRO A 429 17.20 -47.52 -11.24
N ALA A 430 17.31 -48.78 -11.67
CA ALA A 430 16.75 -49.21 -12.95
C ALA A 430 15.21 -49.28 -12.91
N GLY A 431 14.59 -48.39 -13.68
CA GLY A 431 13.15 -48.19 -13.75
C GLY A 431 12.70 -47.07 -12.83
N THR A 432 12.77 -45.83 -13.31
CA THR A 432 12.31 -44.62 -12.62
C THR A 432 10.78 -44.60 -12.60
N VAL A 433 10.17 -45.31 -11.66
CA VAL A 433 8.72 -45.21 -11.42
C VAL A 433 8.43 -43.82 -10.85
N CYS A 434 7.96 -42.95 -11.73
CA CYS A 434 7.60 -41.58 -11.43
C CYS A 434 6.08 -41.42 -11.44
N TYR A 435 5.58 -40.62 -10.50
CA TYR A 435 4.15 -40.38 -10.31
C TYR A 435 3.88 -38.88 -10.44
N ASP A 436 3.10 -38.50 -11.45
CA ASP A 436 2.76 -37.10 -11.73
C ASP A 436 1.51 -36.69 -10.97
N VAL A 437 1.61 -35.59 -10.21
CA VAL A 437 0.55 -35.06 -9.36
C VAL A 437 0.37 -33.58 -9.63
N LEU A 438 -0.86 -33.12 -9.88
CA LEU A 438 -1.13 -31.70 -10.04
C LEU A 438 -1.11 -30.99 -8.68
N VAL A 439 -0.31 -29.92 -8.58
CA VAL A 439 -0.20 -29.07 -7.40
C VAL A 439 -0.47 -27.61 -7.75
N ASP A 440 -1.13 -26.88 -6.85
CA ASP A 440 -1.33 -25.44 -6.96
C ASP A 440 -0.06 -24.73 -6.47
N VAL A 441 0.60 -23.95 -7.33
CA VAL A 441 1.88 -23.27 -7.07
C VAL A 441 1.67 -21.75 -7.06
N PRO A 442 2.05 -21.01 -5.99
CA PRO A 442 1.93 -19.56 -5.96
C PRO A 442 2.73 -18.87 -7.09
N PHE A 443 2.16 -17.84 -7.71
CA PHE A 443 2.84 -17.09 -8.79
C PHE A 443 4.17 -16.45 -8.32
N PRO A 444 5.30 -16.64 -9.05
CA PRO A 444 6.63 -16.16 -8.64
C PRO A 444 6.74 -14.65 -8.35
N ILE A 445 5.93 -13.82 -9.04
CA ILE A 445 5.94 -12.35 -8.91
C ILE A 445 5.62 -11.84 -7.49
N GLN A 446 5.08 -12.68 -6.61
CA GLN A 446 4.77 -12.31 -5.21
C GLN A 446 5.99 -11.73 -4.48
N ARG A 447 7.21 -12.23 -4.75
CA ARG A 447 8.46 -11.68 -4.18
C ARG A 447 8.70 -10.23 -4.60
N GLU A 448 8.43 -9.90 -5.86
CA GLU A 448 8.57 -8.55 -6.41
C GLU A 448 7.46 -7.63 -5.86
N LEU A 449 6.23 -8.13 -5.74
CA LEU A 449 5.13 -7.40 -5.10
C LEU A 449 5.43 -7.05 -3.63
N TYR A 450 5.99 -7.97 -2.84
CA TYR A 450 6.46 -7.67 -1.49
C TYR A 450 7.59 -6.62 -1.47
N ALA A 451 8.55 -6.69 -2.41
CA ALA A 451 9.62 -5.71 -2.52
C ALA A 451 9.10 -4.31 -2.90
N LEU A 452 8.15 -4.22 -3.84
CA LEU A 452 7.49 -2.97 -4.21
C LEU A 452 6.75 -2.34 -3.01
N LEU A 453 6.01 -3.14 -2.22
CA LEU A 453 5.35 -2.66 -1.00
C LEU A 453 6.36 -2.14 0.04
N ALA A 454 7.49 -2.82 0.22
CA ALA A 454 8.53 -2.42 1.19
C ALA A 454 9.31 -1.16 0.77
N ASN A 455 9.41 -0.90 -0.53
CA ASN A 455 10.06 0.31 -1.06
C ASN A 455 9.12 1.53 -1.03
N ALA A 456 7.82 1.34 -1.26
CA ALA A 456 6.78 2.38 -1.30
C ALA A 456 6.46 3.07 0.05
N GLU A 457 7.33 2.97 1.05
CA GLU A 457 7.16 3.54 2.40
C GLU A 457 8.33 4.43 2.85
N LYS A 458 9.31 4.72 1.97
CA LYS A 458 10.59 5.37 2.33
C LYS A 458 10.95 6.61 1.50
N ASN A 459 9.98 7.48 1.22
CA ASN A 459 10.14 8.62 0.30
C ASN A 459 10.71 9.89 0.96
N LYS A 460 11.83 9.79 1.68
CA LYS A 460 12.49 10.93 2.37
C LYS A 460 12.84 12.10 1.44
N GLU A 461 13.13 11.81 0.18
CA GLU A 461 13.43 12.83 -0.84
C GLU A 461 12.19 13.66 -1.18
N ILE A 462 11.00 13.04 -1.20
CA ILE A 462 9.73 13.74 -1.37
C ILE A 462 9.43 14.61 -0.14
N ASP A 463 9.63 14.10 1.08
CA ASP A 463 9.49 14.90 2.31
C ASP A 463 10.39 16.16 2.26
N THR A 464 11.60 16.03 1.71
CA THR A 464 12.56 17.13 1.56
C THR A 464 12.15 18.13 0.47
N CYS A 465 11.64 17.65 -0.67
CA CYS A 465 11.08 18.50 -1.72
C CYS A 465 9.84 19.27 -1.23
N ASP A 466 8.97 18.64 -0.44
CA ASP A 466 7.80 19.27 0.16
C ASP A 466 8.16 20.41 1.10
N GLU A 467 9.17 20.24 1.97
CA GLU A 467 9.64 21.33 2.82
C GLU A 467 10.22 22.49 2.01
N ALA A 468 10.93 22.21 0.91
CA ALA A 468 11.44 23.23 0.00
C ALA A 468 10.29 23.99 -0.71
N ILE A 469 9.26 23.28 -1.19
CA ILE A 469 8.06 23.85 -1.83
C ILE A 469 7.31 24.76 -0.85
N CYS A 470 6.99 24.27 0.34
CA CYS A 470 6.33 25.07 1.39
C CYS A 470 7.18 26.30 1.79
N THR A 471 8.52 26.19 1.75
CA THR A 471 9.43 27.31 2.01
C THR A 471 9.44 28.34 0.87
N ALA A 472 9.36 27.90 -0.38
CA ALA A 472 9.21 28.79 -1.53
C ALA A 472 7.86 29.53 -1.51
N ILE A 473 6.76 28.83 -1.23
CA ILE A 473 5.41 29.40 -1.13
C ILE A 473 5.33 30.46 -0.02
N ARG A 474 5.90 30.19 1.17
CA ARG A 474 6.01 31.20 2.25
C ARG A 474 6.75 32.46 1.79
N LYS A 475 7.85 32.33 1.03
CA LYS A 475 8.56 33.48 0.44
C LYS A 475 7.70 34.22 -0.58
N ILE A 476 7.01 33.51 -1.48
CA ILE A 476 6.12 34.12 -2.50
C ILE A 476 5.02 34.96 -1.84
N HIS A 477 4.38 34.45 -0.77
CA HIS A 477 3.37 35.21 -0.02
C HIS A 477 3.94 36.46 0.63
N GLU A 478 5.14 36.40 1.20
CA GLU A 478 5.81 37.56 1.80
C GLU A 478 6.23 38.60 0.76
N HIS A 479 6.79 38.18 -0.38
CA HIS A 479 7.09 39.09 -1.49
C HIS A 479 5.82 39.74 -2.07
N ARG A 480 4.71 39.01 -2.19
CA ARG A 480 3.41 39.58 -2.58
C ARG A 480 2.89 40.59 -1.55
N ARG A 481 3.03 40.31 -0.24
CA ARG A 481 2.66 41.24 0.84
C ARG A 481 3.44 42.55 0.71
N ARG A 482 4.77 42.48 0.56
CA ARG A 482 5.64 43.65 0.35
C ARG A 482 5.29 44.41 -0.92
N ARG A 483 5.05 43.72 -2.04
CA ARG A 483 4.60 44.36 -3.30
C ARG A 483 3.28 45.10 -3.11
N ALA A 484 2.31 44.52 -2.40
CA ALA A 484 1.03 45.16 -2.14
C ALA A 484 1.17 46.40 -1.24
N PHE A 485 2.03 46.34 -0.21
CA PHE A 485 2.36 47.47 0.66
C PHE A 485 2.94 48.65 -0.14
N PHE A 486 4.01 48.42 -0.90
CA PHE A 486 4.66 49.48 -1.69
C PHE A 486 3.76 50.01 -2.83
N LEU A 487 2.93 49.16 -3.42
CA LEU A 487 1.98 49.57 -4.46
C LEU A 487 0.85 50.44 -3.90
N GLY A 488 0.32 50.12 -2.71
CA GLY A 488 -0.67 50.97 -2.04
C GLY A 488 -0.10 52.36 -1.71
N PHE A 489 1.11 52.40 -1.16
CA PHE A 489 1.81 53.66 -0.92
C PHE A 489 2.06 54.48 -2.20
N SER A 490 2.42 53.83 -3.32
CA SER A 490 2.67 54.55 -4.57
C SER A 490 1.40 55.00 -5.30
N GLN A 491 0.23 54.43 -4.98
CA GLN A 491 -1.06 54.80 -5.57
C GLN A 491 -1.78 55.91 -4.79
N SER A 492 -1.73 55.87 -3.46
CA SER A 492 -2.50 56.78 -2.59
C SER A 492 -1.75 57.07 -1.28
N PRO A 493 -0.58 57.77 -1.33
CA PRO A 493 0.36 57.84 -0.21
C PRO A 493 -0.22 58.45 1.08
N VAL A 494 -1.08 59.48 0.98
CA VAL A 494 -1.68 60.15 2.14
C VAL A 494 -2.69 59.22 2.83
N GLU A 495 -3.63 58.65 2.07
CA GLU A 495 -4.62 57.70 2.57
C GLU A 495 -3.95 56.45 3.15
N PHE A 496 -2.91 55.95 2.48
CA PHE A 496 -2.13 54.80 2.92
C PHE A 496 -1.40 55.05 4.25
N VAL A 497 -0.76 56.22 4.42
CA VAL A 497 -0.08 56.56 5.68
C VAL A 497 -1.09 56.71 6.81
N ASN A 498 -2.23 57.35 6.58
CA ASN A 498 -3.28 57.48 7.58
C ASN A 498 -3.84 56.10 8.01
N ALA A 499 -4.17 55.23 7.05
CA ALA A 499 -4.65 53.87 7.33
C ALA A 499 -3.58 52.98 7.97
N LEU A 500 -2.29 53.19 7.67
CA LEU A 500 -1.18 52.50 8.32
C LEU A 500 -1.02 52.93 9.77
N ILE A 501 -1.13 54.23 10.07
CA ILE A 501 -1.11 54.76 11.45
C ILE A 501 -2.30 54.22 12.25
N GLU A 502 -3.51 54.22 11.68
CA GLU A 502 -4.70 53.64 12.31
C GLU A 502 -4.51 52.14 12.60
N SER A 503 -4.02 51.37 11.63
CA SER A 503 -3.74 49.93 11.82
C SER A 503 -2.70 49.70 12.89
N GLN A 504 -1.57 50.43 12.88
CA GLN A 504 -0.50 50.24 13.86
C GLN A 504 -0.89 50.69 15.27
N SER A 505 -1.68 51.76 15.41
CA SER A 505 -2.28 52.17 16.69
C SER A 505 -3.18 51.06 17.26
N LYS A 506 -4.05 50.50 16.41
CA LYS A 506 -4.96 49.41 16.77
C LYS A 506 -4.24 48.11 17.11
N ASP A 507 -3.24 47.72 16.32
CA ASP A 507 -2.41 46.54 16.54
C ASP A 507 -1.60 46.69 17.85
N LEU A 508 -1.08 47.88 18.15
CA LEU A 508 -0.37 48.18 19.40
C LEU A 508 -1.31 48.07 20.62
N GLY A 509 -2.52 48.65 20.57
CA GLY A 509 -3.51 48.53 21.64
C GLY A 509 -3.93 47.08 21.90
N LEU A 510 -4.09 46.28 20.84
CA LEU A 510 -4.36 44.84 20.94
C LEU A 510 -3.20 44.07 21.61
N VAL A 511 -1.94 44.42 21.31
CA VAL A 511 -0.75 43.81 21.93
C VAL A 511 -0.57 44.25 23.38
N ALA A 512 -0.90 45.50 23.71
CA ALA A 512 -0.87 46.04 25.07
C ALA A 512 -2.02 45.50 25.97
N GLY A 513 -3.03 44.84 25.38
CA GLY A 513 -4.23 44.40 26.09
C GLY A 513 -5.21 45.54 26.41
N GLU A 514 -5.03 46.71 25.80
CA GLU A 514 -5.88 47.87 26.01
C GLU A 514 -7.25 47.67 25.33
N THR A 515 -8.31 47.83 26.12
CA THR A 515 -9.68 47.49 25.71
C THR A 515 -10.33 48.62 24.90
N SER A 516 -9.77 48.88 23.71
CA SER A 516 -10.32 49.76 22.67
C SER A 516 -10.64 51.20 23.12
N ARG A 517 -9.94 51.69 24.15
CA ARG A 517 -10.23 52.97 24.80
C ARG A 517 -9.53 54.13 24.10
N ASN A 518 -10.12 54.62 23.01
CA ASN A 518 -9.55 55.75 22.26
C ASN A 518 -9.75 57.08 23.01
N ALA A 519 -8.81 57.44 23.89
CA ALA A 519 -8.87 58.63 24.72
C ALA A 519 -9.06 59.94 23.94
N GLU A 520 -8.57 60.02 22.69
CA GLU A 520 -8.77 61.19 21.83
C GLU A 520 -10.26 61.39 21.46
N ASN A 521 -11.01 60.30 21.27
CA ASN A 521 -12.47 60.39 21.11
C ASN A 521 -13.15 60.78 22.41
N GLU A 522 -12.68 60.28 23.57
CA GLU A 522 -13.24 60.65 24.89
C GLU A 522 -13.08 62.14 25.23
N HIS A 523 -12.16 62.87 24.57
CA HIS A 523 -12.01 64.32 24.74
C HIS A 523 -13.01 65.14 23.89
N HIS A 524 -13.71 64.53 22.93
CA HIS A 524 -14.65 65.23 22.05
C HIS A 524 -16.10 65.12 22.57
N SER A 525 -16.81 66.24 22.70
CA SER A 525 -18.20 66.27 23.19
C SER A 525 -19.15 65.36 22.40
N ASN A 526 -18.92 65.17 21.10
CA ASN A 526 -19.68 64.27 20.24
C ASN A 526 -19.65 62.79 20.67
N PHE A 527 -18.64 62.37 21.44
CA PHE A 527 -18.57 61.02 22.02
C PHE A 527 -19.60 60.81 23.14
N PHE A 528 -19.99 61.88 23.83
CA PHE A 528 -21.03 61.86 24.87
C PHE A 528 -22.45 62.14 24.32
N ASN A 529 -22.58 62.44 23.02
CA ASN A 529 -23.86 62.57 22.32
C ASN A 529 -24.33 61.22 21.73
N GLN A 530 -24.18 60.12 22.49
CA GLN A 530 -24.39 58.75 22.02
C GLN A 530 -25.44 58.00 22.85
N PRO A 531 -26.28 57.11 22.26
CA PRO A 531 -27.39 56.47 22.96
C PRO A 531 -27.02 55.61 24.19
N TRP A 532 -25.75 55.20 24.32
CA TRP A 532 -25.28 54.45 25.49
C TRP A 532 -25.07 55.33 26.72
N VAL A 533 -25.02 56.66 26.57
CA VAL A 533 -24.63 57.59 27.64
C VAL A 533 -25.71 57.74 28.70
N GLU A 534 -27.00 57.76 28.32
CA GLU A 534 -28.11 57.81 29.28
C GLU A 534 -28.12 56.55 30.18
N ASP A 535 -28.02 55.36 29.58
CA ASP A 535 -27.91 54.09 30.29
C ASP A 535 -26.63 54.00 31.15
N ALA A 536 -25.50 54.51 30.66
CA ALA A 536 -24.26 54.58 31.43
C ALA A 536 -24.36 55.52 32.65
N VAL A 537 -25.01 56.69 32.52
CA VAL A 537 -25.27 57.62 33.63
C VAL A 537 -26.23 56.99 34.63
N ILE A 538 -27.31 56.35 34.18
CA ILE A 538 -28.27 55.63 35.04
C ILE A 538 -27.56 54.51 35.80
N ARG A 539 -26.69 53.72 35.15
CA ARG A 539 -25.89 52.67 35.80
C ARG A 539 -24.87 53.21 36.78
N TYR A 540 -24.26 54.37 36.48
CA TYR A 540 -23.33 55.05 37.37
C TYR A 540 -24.03 55.55 38.65
N LEU A 541 -25.16 56.25 38.51
CA LEU A 541 -25.95 56.76 39.63
C LEU A 541 -26.53 55.63 40.52
N ASN A 542 -26.92 54.49 39.92
CA ASN A 542 -27.39 53.32 40.67
C ASN A 542 -26.25 52.49 41.29
N ARG A 543 -24.97 52.79 41.01
CA ARG A 543 -23.83 52.10 41.62
C ARG A 543 -23.61 52.60 43.05
N LYS A 544 -24.32 52.00 44.01
CA LYS A 544 -24.11 52.22 45.45
C LYS A 544 -22.61 52.24 45.80
N PRO A 545 -22.11 53.25 46.56
CA PRO A 545 -20.77 53.19 47.11
C PRO A 545 -20.67 52.03 48.10
N ALA A 546 -19.49 51.41 48.20
CA ALA A 546 -19.19 50.49 49.29
C ALA A 546 -19.14 51.29 50.60
N VAL A 547 -19.90 50.88 51.61
CA VAL A 547 -20.13 51.65 52.84
C VAL A 547 -18.90 51.65 53.74
N GLY A 548 -18.45 52.84 54.18
CA GLY A 548 -17.41 52.93 55.21
C GLY A 548 -16.70 54.28 55.38
N SER A 549 -17.41 55.35 55.75
CA SER A 549 -16.98 56.41 56.71
C SER A 549 -17.91 57.63 56.62
N ASP A 550 -18.71 57.78 57.68
CA ASP A 550 -19.10 59.02 58.36
C ASP A 550 -19.94 60.14 57.69
N ALA A 551 -20.58 60.89 58.60
CA ALA A 551 -21.68 61.82 58.37
C ALA A 551 -21.18 63.29 58.32
N PRO A 552 -22.04 64.29 58.01
CA PRO A 552 -21.58 65.61 57.58
C PRO A 552 -21.19 66.54 58.76
N GLY A 553 -20.25 67.45 58.52
CA GLY A 553 -19.90 68.48 59.50
C GLY A 553 -19.00 69.61 58.99
N SER A 554 -19.58 70.82 58.90
CA SER A 554 -18.95 72.15 58.97
C SER A 554 -18.02 72.64 57.85
N THR A 555 -18.30 73.89 57.43
CA THR A 555 -17.39 74.91 56.84
C THR A 555 -16.54 74.50 55.64
#